data_AF-A0A9E5JME8-F1
#
_entry.id   AF-A0A9E5JME8-F1
#
_cell.length_a   1.000
_cell.length_b   1.000
_cell.length_c   1.000
_cell.angle_alpha   90.00
_cell.angle_beta   90.00
_cell.angle_gamma   90.00
#
_symmetry.space_group_name_H-M   'P 1'
#
loop_
_entity.id
_entity.type
_entity.pdbx_description
1 polymer ?
#
loop_
_entity_poly.entity_id
_entity_poly.type
_entity_poly.pdbx_seq_one_letter_code
_entity_poly.pdbx_strand_id
1 'polypeptide(L)'
;MKTSAVVLNKIDRAPRAKIAKQLAALAELDAEAYFPVSAKTGDGLPAFIEWVAARLPEGEPMFPADIVRETPDTFWVADLVREQLLHAMREELPYSIATRVTEYEWPRIRCEIIVERESQKGMVIGKGGAVLKAVGSAVREQLAPGAFIELHVVVDEDWQQRPDRIERLGY
;
A
#
# COMPACT_ATOMS: atom_id res chain seq x y z
N MET A 1 19.27 21.68 15.58
CA MET A 1 18.67 20.61 16.42
C MET A 1 18.51 19.38 15.54
N LYS A 2 18.84 18.19 16.05
CA LYS A 2 18.42 16.95 15.38
C LYS A 2 16.90 16.87 15.49
N THR A 3 16.22 16.55 14.40
CA THR A 3 14.76 16.42 14.31
C THR A 3 14.38 15.00 13.88
N SER A 4 15.22 14.01 14.20
CA SER A 4 15.03 12.62 13.84
C SER A 4 14.36 11.84 14.97
N ALA A 5 13.33 11.07 14.64
CA ALA A 5 12.74 10.08 15.52
C ALA A 5 12.94 8.68 14.96
N VAL A 6 13.13 7.70 15.84
CA VAL A 6 13.20 6.28 15.50
C VAL A 6 11.93 5.61 15.99
N VAL A 7 11.17 5.03 15.06
CA VAL A 7 9.91 4.33 15.36
C VAL A 7 10.14 2.82 15.24
N LEU A 8 10.24 2.14 16.38
CA LEU A 8 10.38 0.68 16.46
C LEU A 8 8.99 0.04 16.40
N ASN A 9 8.57 -0.37 15.21
CA ASN A 9 7.24 -0.96 14.98
C ASN A 9 7.18 -2.47 15.34
N LYS A 10 5.96 -3.03 15.41
CA LYS A 10 5.61 -4.44 15.64
C LYS A 10 5.89 -4.95 17.06
N ILE A 11 5.78 -4.09 18.07
CA ILE A 11 5.97 -4.50 19.48
C ILE A 11 4.95 -5.56 19.94
N ASP A 12 3.78 -5.64 19.29
CA ASP A 12 2.75 -6.67 19.53
C ASP A 12 3.23 -8.10 19.23
N ARG A 13 4.35 -8.25 18.50
CA ARG A 13 4.93 -9.55 18.13
C ARG A 13 6.21 -9.90 18.90
N ALA A 14 6.61 -9.10 19.88
CA ALA A 14 7.87 -9.27 20.59
C ALA A 14 7.71 -9.16 22.11
N PRO A 15 8.43 -9.98 22.90
CA PRO A 15 8.45 -9.81 24.34
C PRO A 15 9.19 -8.53 24.73
N ARG A 16 8.81 -7.93 25.87
CA ARG A 16 9.39 -6.68 26.39
C ARG A 16 10.92 -6.68 26.45
N ALA A 17 11.54 -7.79 26.84
CA ALA A 17 13.00 -7.92 26.88
C ALA A 17 13.66 -7.76 25.50
N LYS A 18 13.03 -8.29 24.43
CA LYS A 18 13.52 -8.13 23.06
C LYS A 18 13.35 -6.68 22.59
N ILE A 19 12.23 -6.04 22.91
CA ILE A 19 11.98 -4.63 22.60
C ILE A 19 13.03 -3.74 23.25
N ALA A 20 13.27 -3.91 24.55
CA ALA A 20 14.28 -3.15 25.29
C ALA A 20 15.69 -3.32 24.69
N LYS A 21 16.07 -4.55 24.33
CA LYS A 21 17.36 -4.82 23.65
C LYS A 21 17.47 -4.11 22.31
N GLN A 22 16.39 -4.07 21.52
CA GLN A 22 16.39 -3.37 20.23
C GLN A 22 16.48 -1.85 20.41
N LEU A 23 15.75 -1.29 21.38
CA LEU A 23 15.85 0.14 21.70
C LEU A 23 17.27 0.52 22.14
N ALA A 24 17.93 -0.32 22.95
CA ALA A 24 19.31 -0.10 23.35
C ALA A 24 20.27 -0.11 22.15
N ALA A 25 20.10 -1.02 21.20
CA ALA A 25 20.90 -1.04 19.98
C ALA A 25 20.62 0.18 19.08
N LEU A 26 19.35 0.58 18.96
CA LEU A 26 18.94 1.74 18.15
C LEU A 26 19.43 3.07 18.74
N ALA A 27 19.75 3.13 20.03
CA ALA A 27 20.32 4.32 20.66
C ALA A 27 21.61 4.80 19.98
N GLU A 28 22.36 3.89 19.32
CA GLU A 28 23.55 4.22 18.53
C GLU A 28 23.25 5.13 17.32
N LEU A 29 21.99 5.18 16.85
CA LEU A 29 21.57 6.08 15.78
C LEU A 29 21.54 7.56 16.21
N ASP A 30 21.65 7.84 17.53
CA ASP A 30 21.69 9.18 18.11
C ASP A 30 20.56 10.09 17.58
N ALA A 31 19.34 9.56 17.65
CA ALA A 31 18.10 10.26 17.28
C ALA A 31 17.55 11.06 18.47
N GLU A 32 16.72 12.06 18.19
CA GLU A 32 16.11 12.91 19.22
C GLU A 32 15.14 12.12 20.11
N ALA A 33 14.41 11.16 19.53
CA ALA A 33 13.44 10.36 20.26
C ALA A 33 13.27 8.95 19.67
N TYR A 34 12.82 8.03 20.54
CA TYR A 34 12.64 6.61 20.22
C TYR A 34 11.25 6.15 20.68
N PHE A 35 10.46 5.62 19.75
CA PHE A 35 9.08 5.22 19.99
C PHE A 35 8.89 3.73 19.69
N PRO A 36 8.74 2.87 20.72
CA PRO A 36 8.23 1.52 20.54
C PRO A 36 6.74 1.59 20.24
N VAL A 37 6.31 1.11 19.06
CA VAL A 37 4.91 1.17 18.63
C VAL A 37 4.42 -0.14 18.03
N SER A 38 3.11 -0.32 18.01
CA SER A 38 2.43 -1.29 17.19
C SER A 38 1.47 -0.55 16.25
N ALA A 39 1.87 -0.38 14.99
CA ALA A 39 0.99 0.20 13.98
C ALA A 39 -0.30 -0.62 13.76
N LYS A 40 -0.27 -1.92 14.10
CA LYS A 40 -1.42 -2.81 13.99
C LYS A 40 -2.45 -2.58 15.11
N THR A 41 -2.00 -2.36 16.34
CA THR A 41 -2.89 -2.27 17.52
C THR A 41 -3.09 -0.84 18.01
N GLY A 42 -2.26 0.10 17.54
CA GLY A 42 -2.23 1.48 18.00
C GLY A 42 -1.36 1.71 19.24
N ASP A 43 -0.80 0.66 19.86
CA ASP A 43 0.05 0.80 21.03
C ASP A 43 1.26 1.70 20.74
N GLY A 44 1.56 2.62 21.65
CA GLY A 44 2.65 3.61 21.52
C GLY A 44 2.44 4.74 20.48
N LEU A 45 1.44 4.66 19.59
CA LEU A 45 1.20 5.70 18.58
C LEU A 45 0.81 7.07 19.16
N PRO A 46 -0.05 7.18 20.20
CA PRO A 46 -0.46 8.50 20.72
C PRO A 46 0.74 9.37 21.14
N ALA A 47 1.72 8.78 21.84
CA ALA A 47 2.92 9.50 22.27
C ALA A 47 3.80 9.95 21.09
N PHE A 48 3.89 9.13 20.04
CA PHE A 48 4.60 9.50 18.82
C PHE A 48 3.91 10.67 18.09
N ILE A 49 2.58 10.61 17.95
CA ILE A 49 1.78 11.66 17.29
C ILE A 49 1.91 12.98 18.05
N GLU A 50 1.80 12.97 19.38
CA GLU A 50 1.97 14.16 20.22
C GLU A 50 3.36 14.78 20.05
N TRP A 51 4.41 13.94 20.03
CA TRP A 51 5.78 14.40 19.83
C TRP A 51 5.99 15.06 18.46
N VAL A 52 5.40 14.50 17.40
CA VAL A 52 5.44 15.08 16.05
C VAL A 52 4.66 16.40 16.02
N ALA A 53 3.45 16.43 16.57
CA ALA A 53 2.59 17.60 16.58
C ALA A 53 3.26 18.80 17.27
N ALA A 54 3.94 18.57 18.40
CA ALA A 54 4.69 19.61 19.12
C ALA A 54 5.89 20.19 18.36
N ARG A 55 6.30 19.57 17.24
CA ARG A 55 7.44 19.98 16.39
C ARG A 55 7.03 20.48 15.02
N LEU A 56 5.75 20.39 14.67
CA LEU A 56 5.25 20.96 13.43
C LEU A 56 5.29 22.50 13.53
N PRO A 57 5.71 23.20 12.47
CA PRO A 57 5.63 24.65 12.45
C PRO A 57 4.16 25.09 12.51
N GLU A 58 3.89 26.18 13.23
CA GLU A 58 2.59 26.83 13.17
C GLU A 58 2.34 27.35 11.76
N GLY A 59 1.12 27.17 11.27
CA GLY A 59 0.72 27.60 9.94
C GLY A 59 -0.74 27.30 9.64
N GLU A 60 -1.25 27.91 8.59
CA GLU A 60 -2.60 27.65 8.10
C GLU A 60 -2.68 26.27 7.45
N PRO A 61 -3.85 25.59 7.50
CA PRO A 61 -4.07 24.35 6.77
C PRO A 61 -3.78 24.52 5.28
N MET A 62 -2.85 23.73 4.75
CA MET A 62 -2.52 23.73 3.31
C MET A 62 -3.59 23.02 2.47
N PHE A 63 -4.40 22.15 3.09
CA PHE A 63 -5.46 21.38 2.44
C PHE A 63 -6.76 21.48 3.25
N PRO A 64 -7.93 21.41 2.60
CA PRO A 64 -9.22 21.26 3.26
C PRO A 64 -9.26 20.03 4.18
N ALA A 65 -10.01 20.11 5.28
CA ALA A 65 -10.07 19.07 6.30
C ALA A 65 -10.75 17.76 5.83
N ASP A 66 -11.51 17.81 4.72
CA ASP A 66 -12.17 16.68 4.08
C ASP A 66 -11.28 15.97 3.04
N ILE A 67 -10.15 16.57 2.65
CA ILE A 67 -9.17 15.90 1.80
C ILE A 67 -8.33 14.96 2.67
N VAL A 68 -8.65 13.67 2.61
CA VAL A 68 -7.90 12.61 3.29
C VAL A 68 -6.70 12.14 2.46
N ARG A 69 -6.74 12.34 1.14
CA ARG A 69 -5.69 11.92 0.19
C ARG A 69 -5.60 12.87 -0.99
N GLU A 70 -4.37 13.14 -1.44
CA GLU A 70 -4.10 13.85 -2.70
C GLU A 70 -3.99 12.89 -3.89
N THR A 71 -3.76 11.60 -3.62
CA THR A 71 -3.66 10.56 -4.65
C THR A 71 -4.99 10.43 -5.39
N PRO A 72 -4.99 10.51 -6.74
CA PRO A 72 -6.20 10.34 -7.53
C PRO A 72 -6.85 8.97 -7.28
N ASP A 73 -8.19 8.92 -7.33
CA ASP A 73 -8.95 7.68 -7.15
C ASP A 73 -8.49 6.56 -8.09
N THR A 74 -8.07 6.89 -9.31
CA THR A 74 -7.54 5.92 -10.29
C THR A 74 -6.27 5.22 -9.80
N PHE A 75 -5.35 5.96 -9.18
CA PHE A 75 -4.14 5.41 -8.57
C PHE A 75 -4.47 4.59 -7.33
N TRP A 76 -5.33 5.11 -6.47
CA TRP A 76 -5.75 4.39 -5.27
C TRP A 76 -6.45 3.07 -5.61
N VAL A 77 -7.37 3.04 -6.58
CA VAL A 77 -8.05 1.81 -6.98
C VAL A 77 -7.07 0.84 -7.64
N ALA A 78 -6.13 1.32 -8.46
CA ALA A 78 -5.08 0.46 -9.02
C ALA A 78 -4.25 -0.20 -7.91
N ASP A 79 -3.78 0.58 -6.93
CA ASP A 79 -3.02 0.06 -5.80
C ASP A 79 -3.83 -0.89 -4.92
N LEU A 80 -5.11 -0.60 -4.72
CA LEU A 80 -6.03 -1.48 -4.01
C LEU A 80 -6.16 -2.84 -4.72
N VAL A 81 -6.30 -2.86 -6.04
CA VAL A 81 -6.31 -4.10 -6.82
C VAL A 81 -4.99 -4.86 -6.65
N ARG A 82 -3.85 -4.16 -6.74
CA ARG A 82 -2.51 -4.73 -6.55
C ARG A 82 -2.33 -5.34 -5.17
N GLU A 83 -2.78 -4.65 -4.12
CA GLU A 83 -2.75 -5.14 -2.75
C GLU A 83 -3.60 -6.40 -2.57
N GLN A 84 -4.83 -6.42 -3.10
CA GLN A 84 -5.70 -7.58 -3.00
C GLN A 84 -5.15 -8.78 -3.78
N LEU A 85 -4.47 -8.56 -4.91
CA LEU A 85 -3.72 -9.60 -5.62
C LEU A 85 -2.58 -10.15 -4.74
N LEU A 86 -1.75 -9.26 -4.17
CA LEU A 86 -0.68 -9.61 -3.24
C LEU A 86 -1.17 -10.46 -2.06
N HIS A 87 -2.32 -10.08 -1.51
CA HIS A 87 -2.96 -10.82 -0.45
C HIS A 87 -3.45 -12.21 -0.90
N ALA A 88 -4.15 -12.28 -2.03
CA ALA A 88 -4.75 -13.52 -2.53
C ALA A 88 -3.70 -14.56 -2.94
N MET A 89 -2.56 -14.11 -3.47
CA MET A 89 -1.52 -15.00 -4.02
C MET A 89 -0.39 -15.33 -3.03
N ARG A 90 -0.41 -14.78 -1.80
CA ARG A 90 0.44 -15.19 -0.66
C ARG A 90 1.91 -15.51 -1.02
N GLU A 91 2.59 -14.59 -1.70
CA GLU A 91 4.01 -14.69 -2.17
C GLU A 91 4.28 -15.50 -3.46
N GLU A 92 3.28 -16.10 -4.11
CA GLU A 92 3.43 -16.68 -5.47
C GLU A 92 3.35 -15.63 -6.60
N LEU A 93 3.23 -14.35 -6.23
CA LEU A 93 3.15 -13.29 -7.21
C LEU A 93 4.48 -13.13 -7.94
N PRO A 94 4.44 -12.97 -9.28
CA PRO A 94 5.63 -12.56 -9.99
C PRO A 94 6.14 -11.24 -9.44
N TYR A 95 7.46 -11.04 -9.42
CA TYR A 95 8.09 -9.74 -9.15
C TYR A 95 7.57 -8.61 -10.08
N SER A 96 6.80 -8.96 -11.11
CA SER A 96 6.36 -8.12 -12.22
C SER A 96 4.84 -8.09 -12.40
N ILE A 97 4.13 -7.62 -11.38
CA ILE A 97 2.73 -7.21 -11.52
C ILE A 97 2.61 -5.69 -11.43
N ALA A 98 1.92 -5.10 -12.39
CA ALA A 98 1.48 -3.72 -12.33
C ALA A 98 -0.04 -3.66 -12.51
N THR A 99 -0.63 -2.59 -12.03
CA THR A 99 -2.07 -2.36 -12.14
C THR A 99 -2.30 -0.93 -12.57
N ARG A 100 -3.32 -0.70 -13.40
CA ARG A 100 -3.71 0.65 -13.81
C ARG A 100 -5.20 0.69 -14.07
N VAL A 101 -5.85 1.78 -13.65
CA VAL A 101 -7.23 2.07 -14.05
C VAL A 101 -7.23 2.69 -15.44
N THR A 102 -7.96 2.08 -16.37
CA THR A 102 -8.11 2.56 -17.76
C THR A 102 -9.40 3.34 -17.96
N GLU A 103 -10.39 3.13 -17.10
CA GLU A 103 -11.67 3.83 -17.13
C GLU A 103 -12.21 3.98 -15.70
N TYR A 104 -12.67 5.18 -15.38
CA TYR A 104 -13.30 5.50 -14.11
C TYR A 104 -14.55 6.35 -14.39
N GLU A 105 -15.67 5.68 -14.65
CA GLU A 105 -16.97 6.30 -14.93
C GLU A 105 -18.02 5.66 -14.03
N TRP A 106 -18.30 6.30 -12.89
CA TRP A 106 -19.16 5.73 -11.86
C TRP A 106 -20.53 5.26 -12.39
N PRO A 107 -20.98 4.03 -12.08
CA PRO A 107 -20.40 3.08 -11.13
C PRO A 107 -19.32 2.14 -11.69
N ARG A 108 -18.94 2.27 -12.96
CA ARG A 108 -18.02 1.36 -13.64
C ARG A 108 -16.56 1.80 -13.52
N ILE A 109 -15.70 0.85 -13.15
CA ILE A 109 -14.26 1.04 -13.09
C ILE A 109 -13.59 -0.12 -13.83
N ARG A 110 -12.73 0.17 -14.80
CA ARG A 110 -11.91 -0.84 -15.48
C ARG A 110 -10.48 -0.75 -15.01
N CYS A 111 -9.93 -1.87 -14.55
CA CYS A 111 -8.55 -1.97 -14.12
C CYS A 111 -7.83 -3.08 -14.89
N GLU A 112 -6.72 -2.71 -15.53
CA GLU A 112 -5.78 -3.63 -16.14
C GLU A 112 -4.80 -4.14 -15.09
N ILE A 113 -4.57 -5.45 -15.10
CA ILE A 113 -3.55 -6.15 -14.35
C ILE A 113 -2.51 -6.62 -15.38
N ILE A 114 -1.33 -6.03 -15.32
CA ILE A 114 -0.25 -6.24 -16.28
C ILE A 114 0.73 -7.22 -15.68
N VAL A 115 1.05 -8.26 -16.44
CA VAL A 115 2.05 -9.28 -16.10
C VAL A 115 3.03 -9.46 -17.25
N GLU A 116 4.18 -10.06 -17.01
CA GLU A 116 5.22 -10.24 -18.03
C GLU A 116 5.08 -11.52 -18.85
N ARG A 117 4.40 -12.55 -18.34
CA ARG A 117 4.32 -13.87 -19.02
C ARG A 117 2.93 -14.47 -18.97
N GLU A 118 2.57 -15.24 -19.98
CA GLU A 118 1.26 -15.90 -20.06
C GLU A 118 1.00 -16.87 -18.90
N SER A 119 2.05 -17.52 -18.37
CA SER A 119 1.94 -18.35 -17.17
C SER A 119 1.47 -17.55 -15.95
N GLN A 120 1.94 -16.31 -15.80
CA GLN A 120 1.55 -15.40 -14.73
C GLN A 120 0.09 -14.96 -14.87
N LYS A 121 -0.34 -14.71 -16.10
CA LYS A 121 -1.76 -14.42 -16.40
C LYS A 121 -2.66 -15.58 -15.96
N GLY A 122 -2.25 -16.82 -16.22
CA GLY A 122 -2.94 -18.01 -15.70
C GLY A 122 -3.04 -18.04 -14.17
N MET A 123 -1.97 -17.68 -13.46
CA MET A 123 -1.94 -17.61 -11.99
C MET A 123 -2.86 -16.51 -11.43
N VAL A 124 -2.82 -15.31 -12.03
CA VAL A 124 -3.67 -14.17 -11.64
C VAL A 124 -5.15 -14.47 -11.86
N ILE A 125 -5.50 -15.12 -12.98
CA ILE A 125 -6.88 -15.55 -13.24
C ILE A 125 -7.30 -16.63 -12.23
N GLY A 126 -6.42 -17.60 -11.99
CA GLY A 126 -6.69 -18.77 -11.17
C GLY A 126 -7.65 -19.75 -11.85
N LYS A 127 -7.77 -20.96 -11.28
CA LYS A 127 -8.63 -22.02 -11.83
C LYS A 127 -10.08 -21.53 -11.91
N GLY A 128 -10.63 -21.45 -13.13
CA GLY A 128 -12.00 -20.98 -13.37
C GLY A 128 -12.25 -19.52 -12.99
N GLY A 129 -11.21 -18.67 -12.93
CA GLY A 129 -11.34 -17.27 -12.55
C GLY A 129 -11.44 -17.03 -11.04
N ALA A 130 -11.17 -18.05 -10.21
CA ALA A 130 -11.38 -17.98 -8.77
C ALA A 130 -10.59 -16.86 -8.08
N VAL A 131 -9.34 -16.62 -8.51
CA VAL A 131 -8.47 -15.59 -7.92
C VAL A 131 -8.99 -14.20 -8.30
N LEU A 132 -9.21 -13.92 -9.58
CA LEU A 132 -9.79 -12.65 -10.04
C LEU A 132 -11.14 -12.35 -9.37
N LYS A 133 -11.99 -13.36 -9.20
CA LYS A 133 -13.29 -13.19 -8.54
C LYS A 133 -13.13 -12.80 -7.06
N ALA A 134 -12.20 -13.43 -6.35
CA ALA A 134 -11.91 -13.10 -4.96
C ALA A 134 -11.35 -11.68 -4.83
N VAL A 135 -10.36 -11.32 -5.65
CA VAL A 135 -9.77 -9.98 -5.72
C VAL A 135 -10.83 -8.92 -6.02
N GLY A 136 -11.61 -9.08 -7.10
CA GLY A 136 -12.64 -8.11 -7.45
C GLY A 136 -13.74 -7.98 -6.40
N SER A 137 -13.99 -9.01 -5.59
CA SER A 137 -14.93 -8.93 -4.46
C SER A 137 -14.33 -8.14 -3.30
N ALA A 138 -13.10 -8.44 -2.89
CA ALA A 138 -12.39 -7.73 -1.82
C ALA A 138 -12.14 -6.24 -2.15
N VAL A 139 -11.87 -5.91 -3.42
CA VAL A 139 -11.74 -4.52 -3.86
C VAL A 139 -13.08 -3.79 -3.73
N ARG A 140 -14.20 -4.39 -4.17
CA ARG A 140 -15.52 -3.77 -4.07
C ARG A 140 -15.97 -3.51 -2.64
N GLU A 141 -15.57 -4.35 -1.69
CA GLU A 141 -15.86 -4.13 -0.26
C GLU A 141 -15.22 -2.84 0.30
N GLN A 142 -14.16 -2.35 -0.36
CA GLN A 142 -13.45 -1.12 0.02
C GLN A 142 -13.84 0.09 -0.86
N LEU A 143 -14.67 -0.13 -1.88
CA LEU A 143 -15.23 0.94 -2.71
C LEU A 143 -16.59 1.39 -2.16
N ALA A 144 -17.06 2.55 -2.62
CA ALA A 144 -18.40 3.01 -2.28
C ALA A 144 -19.47 1.99 -2.75
N PRO A 145 -20.61 1.88 -2.04
CA PRO A 145 -21.70 0.99 -2.43
C PRO A 145 -22.17 1.26 -3.87
N GLY A 146 -22.39 0.20 -4.63
CA GLY A 146 -22.81 0.28 -6.04
C GLY A 146 -21.67 0.22 -7.05
N ALA A 147 -20.40 0.23 -6.61
CA ALA A 147 -19.26 0.10 -7.50
C ALA A 147 -19.25 -1.23 -8.29
N PHE A 148 -18.97 -1.12 -9.58
CA PHE A 148 -18.72 -2.24 -10.48
C PHE A 148 -17.28 -2.18 -10.98
N ILE A 149 -16.44 -3.09 -10.50
CA ILE A 149 -15.06 -3.22 -10.95
C ILE A 149 -14.91 -4.35 -11.97
N GLU A 150 -14.32 -4.03 -13.11
CA GLU A 150 -13.94 -4.96 -14.16
C GLU A 150 -12.42 -5.11 -14.16
N LEU A 151 -11.94 -6.32 -13.94
CA LEU A 151 -10.52 -6.65 -13.91
C LEU A 151 -10.13 -7.37 -15.21
N HIS A 152 -9.11 -6.86 -15.90
CA HIS A 152 -8.61 -7.46 -17.14
C HIS A 152 -7.11 -7.75 -17.03
N VAL A 153 -6.69 -8.96 -17.37
CA VAL A 153 -5.27 -9.36 -17.27
C VAL A 153 -4.62 -9.29 -18.64
N VAL A 154 -3.59 -8.46 -18.77
CA VAL A 154 -2.82 -8.25 -20.00
C VAL A 154 -1.38 -8.70 -19.81
N VAL A 155 -0.77 -9.20 -20.88
CA VAL A 155 0.66 -9.54 -20.90
C VAL A 155 1.41 -8.45 -21.66
N ASP A 156 2.39 -7.82 -21.01
CA ASP A 156 3.32 -6.86 -21.60
C ASP A 156 4.74 -7.35 -21.29
N GLU A 157 5.37 -8.02 -22.25
CA GLU A 157 6.70 -8.63 -22.07
C GLU A 157 7.77 -7.55 -21.85
N ASP A 158 8.65 -7.77 -20.86
CA ASP A 158 9.76 -6.87 -20.52
C ASP A 158 9.37 -5.42 -20.19
N TRP A 159 8.13 -5.17 -19.73
CA TRP A 159 7.67 -3.81 -19.43
C TRP A 159 8.53 -3.12 -18.37
N GLN A 160 9.08 -3.87 -17.41
CA GLN A 160 9.98 -3.35 -16.37
C GLN A 160 11.33 -2.86 -16.91
N GLN A 161 11.73 -3.30 -18.11
CA GLN A 161 13.00 -2.91 -18.72
C GLN A 161 12.84 -1.70 -19.65
N ARG A 162 11.62 -1.20 -19.82
CA ARG A 162 11.27 -0.12 -20.74
C ARG A 162 10.84 1.12 -19.96
N PRO A 163 11.68 2.17 -19.88
CA PRO A 163 11.38 3.36 -19.10
C PRO A 163 10.05 4.03 -19.48
N ASP A 164 9.70 4.07 -20.76
CA ASP A 164 8.42 4.61 -21.24
C ASP A 164 7.20 3.84 -20.70
N ARG A 165 7.36 2.53 -20.45
CA ARG A 165 6.32 1.67 -19.91
C ARG A 165 6.15 1.87 -18.42
N ILE A 166 7.25 2.02 -17.68
CA ILE A 166 7.25 2.31 -16.24
C ILE A 166 6.56 3.65 -15.97
N GLU A 167 6.96 4.71 -16.68
CA GLU A 167 6.40 6.05 -16.52
C GLU A 167 4.88 6.06 -16.78
N ARG A 168 4.43 5.34 -17.81
CA ARG A 168 3.00 5.20 -18.14
C ARG A 168 2.19 4.44 -17.09
N LEU A 169 2.85 3.72 -16.18
CA LEU A 169 2.25 3.01 -15.06
C LEU A 169 2.35 3.79 -13.75
N GLY A 170 3.01 4.95 -13.77
CA GLY A 170 3.13 5.85 -12.64
C GLY A 170 4.06 5.35 -11.53
N TYR A 171 5.08 4.58 -11.90
CA TYR A 171 6.17 4.14 -11.02
C TYR A 171 7.45 4.95 -11.27
#